data_AF-A0A4S4GD10-F1
#
_entry.id   AF-A0A4S4GD10-F1
#
_cell.length_a   1.000
_cell.length_b   1.000
_cell.length_c   1.000
_cell.angle_alpha   90.00
_cell.angle_beta   90.00
_cell.angle_gamma   90.00
#
_symmetry.space_group_name_H-M   'P 1'
#
loop_
_entity.id
_entity.type
_entity.pdbx_description
1 polymer ?
#
loop_
_entity_poly.entity_id
_entity_poly.type
_entity_poly.pdbx_seq_one_letter_code
_entity_poly.pdbx_strand_id
1 'polypeptide(L)'
;MIKESIQAISDREKLISDAVKAKCLHDAFVGLRRHAASLGDWKITEQIDNLEQSYSMMLAYAVGGQPDPQRDELYDSITSGILKLMDVVSYRLAIENRPDLFYSTFRYEQLQTGDSIGSLLDEYRDTVQYQSLYNMLGTAANGDSNENILKSENIGRRIFNRIWTTYPFSVDDMNAVSSIFGSSSPFPLNFQLHMVSALVLSLIHFYDQRKVDILLDIYQNGQSPQLAVQALCGALTGVYLHRDRYSRSHMKKRVDALRDITSWQSDVRMISMQLIRTRDTERIHRKLADEIMPQMLKLSPDIARRLSDKTSISDITSMEDNPEWEELLEKSGVADSLKELMQLQEEGGDIMMATFSNLKSFPFFNDAANWFVPFRADHPAVSGNGGEDMKKIASLLESMNVFCDGDKYSFALMLLSMPEEQRKMMSAQLDQQHVAAMEMRNASLQTGPALRQQIANLYIQQLYRFFKLFRRRGEFNDPFARPVNLAALDLLAPDLSHPDTLRLVGEFYFKRGYYADALQIFKQLSEKGALEAASLQK
;
A
#
# COMPACT_ATOMS: atom_id res chain seq x y z
N MET A 1 -8.50 -30.29 -24.53
CA MET A 1 -7.99 -29.57 -23.34
C MET A 1 -9.11 -29.47 -22.33
N ILE A 2 -8.94 -30.08 -21.16
CA ILE A 2 -9.93 -30.04 -20.09
C ILE A 2 -9.88 -28.62 -19.51
N LYS A 3 -10.94 -27.83 -19.71
CA LYS A 3 -11.13 -26.58 -18.98
C LYS A 3 -11.39 -26.95 -17.53
N GLU A 4 -10.36 -26.88 -16.69
CA GLU A 4 -10.52 -27.11 -15.26
C GLU A 4 -11.28 -25.95 -14.63
N SER A 5 -12.21 -26.25 -13.71
CA SER A 5 -12.93 -25.20 -13.00
C SER A 5 -11.99 -24.47 -12.04
N ILE A 6 -12.24 -23.18 -11.83
CA ILE A 6 -11.49 -22.35 -10.87
C ILE A 6 -11.47 -22.97 -9.47
N GLN A 7 -12.57 -23.60 -9.07
CA GLN A 7 -12.67 -24.30 -7.78
C GLN A 7 -11.70 -25.48 -7.70
N ALA A 8 -11.58 -26.27 -8.78
CA ALA A 8 -10.67 -27.42 -8.80
C ALA A 8 -9.19 -27.00 -8.70
N ILE A 9 -8.82 -25.86 -9.29
CA ILE A 9 -7.47 -25.28 -9.13
C ILE A 9 -7.23 -24.95 -7.65
N SER A 10 -8.15 -24.23 -7.01
CA SER A 10 -8.01 -23.81 -5.61
C SER A 10 -8.00 -24.99 -4.62
N ASP A 11 -8.81 -26.02 -4.86
CA ASP A 11 -8.85 -27.21 -4.01
C ASP A 11 -7.50 -27.96 -4.06
N ARG A 12 -6.86 -28.04 -5.22
CA ARG A 12 -5.53 -28.66 -5.38
C ARG A 12 -4.43 -27.85 -4.71
N GLU A 13 -4.44 -26.52 -4.86
CA GLU A 13 -3.50 -25.64 -4.18
C GLU A 13 -3.54 -25.83 -2.66
N LYS A 14 -4.76 -25.96 -2.12
CA LYS A 14 -4.96 -26.18 -0.69
C LYS A 14 -4.38 -27.52 -0.26
N LEU A 15 -4.65 -28.60 -1.00
CA LEU A 15 -4.10 -29.93 -0.69
C LEU A 15 -2.57 -29.95 -0.69
N ILE A 16 -1.94 -29.32 -1.69
CA ILE A 16 -0.47 -29.24 -1.78
C ILE A 16 0.08 -28.41 -0.60
N SER A 17 -0.53 -27.26 -0.32
CA SER A 17 -0.12 -26.38 0.79
C SER A 17 -0.25 -27.07 2.15
N ASP A 18 -1.33 -27.82 2.36
CA ASP A 18 -1.58 -28.56 3.60
C ASP A 18 -0.57 -29.72 3.76
N ALA A 19 -0.22 -30.42 2.67
CA ALA A 19 0.83 -31.45 2.68
C ALA A 19 2.21 -30.88 3.03
N VAL A 20 2.58 -29.72 2.48
CA VAL A 20 3.83 -29.03 2.84
C VAL A 20 3.82 -28.63 4.32
N LYS A 21 2.71 -28.09 4.83
CA LYS A 21 2.56 -27.73 6.26
C LYS A 21 2.63 -28.95 7.18
N ALA A 22 2.08 -30.08 6.75
CA ALA A 22 2.15 -31.35 7.48
C ALA A 22 3.52 -32.06 7.39
N LYS A 23 4.50 -31.48 6.65
CA LYS A 23 5.81 -32.07 6.35
C LYS A 23 5.74 -33.37 5.55
N CYS A 24 4.66 -33.59 4.81
CA CYS A 24 4.43 -34.73 3.93
C CYS A 24 4.88 -34.40 2.49
N LEU A 25 6.19 -34.24 2.26
CA LEU A 25 6.69 -33.75 0.97
C LEU A 25 6.46 -34.71 -0.20
N HIS A 26 6.41 -36.02 0.05
CA HIS A 26 6.03 -36.99 -0.98
C HIS A 26 4.63 -36.71 -1.54
N ASP A 27 3.64 -36.53 -0.65
CA ASP A 27 2.26 -36.21 -1.04
C ASP A 27 2.18 -34.85 -1.74
N ALA A 28 3.00 -33.88 -1.30
CA ALA A 28 3.11 -32.58 -1.95
C ALA A 28 3.64 -32.70 -3.39
N PHE A 29 4.67 -33.52 -3.64
CA PHE A 29 5.19 -33.77 -5.00
C PHE A 29 4.16 -34.49 -5.87
N VAL A 30 3.47 -35.51 -5.34
CA VAL A 30 2.39 -36.20 -6.07
C VAL A 30 1.27 -35.23 -6.44
N GLY A 31 0.85 -34.38 -5.50
CA GLY A 31 -0.15 -33.34 -5.74
C GLY A 31 0.31 -32.33 -6.80
N LEU A 32 1.55 -31.84 -6.69
CA LEU A 32 2.12 -30.87 -7.62
C LEU A 32 2.25 -31.42 -9.04
N ARG A 33 2.67 -32.68 -9.21
CA ARG A 33 2.72 -33.34 -10.53
C ARG A 33 1.34 -33.45 -11.16
N ARG A 34 0.33 -33.85 -10.38
CA ARG A 34 -1.06 -33.90 -10.86
C ARG A 34 -1.56 -32.53 -11.27
N HIS A 35 -1.21 -31.49 -10.50
CA HIS A 35 -1.58 -30.11 -10.80
C HIS A 35 -0.93 -29.64 -12.12
N ALA A 36 0.38 -29.88 -12.29
CA ALA A 36 1.14 -29.49 -13.47
C ALA A 36 0.78 -30.29 -14.74
N ALA A 37 0.30 -31.53 -14.60
CA ALA A 37 -0.04 -32.41 -15.73
C ALA A 37 -1.06 -31.79 -16.70
N SER A 38 -1.94 -30.93 -16.19
CA SER A 38 -2.95 -30.21 -16.98
C SER A 38 -2.35 -29.21 -17.98
N LEU A 39 -1.15 -28.67 -17.71
CA LEU A 39 -0.45 -27.72 -18.58
C LEU A 39 0.35 -28.41 -19.69
N GLY A 40 0.86 -29.63 -19.43
CA GLY A 40 1.74 -30.34 -20.37
C GLY A 40 3.10 -29.64 -20.62
N ASP A 41 3.54 -28.74 -19.74
CA ASP A 41 4.84 -28.06 -19.87
C ASP A 41 5.97 -28.91 -19.29
N TRP A 42 6.84 -29.41 -20.16
CA TRP A 42 7.99 -30.22 -19.79
C TRP A 42 8.99 -29.47 -18.89
N LYS A 43 9.11 -28.13 -19.02
CA LYS A 43 10.02 -27.33 -18.18
C LYS A 43 9.58 -27.30 -16.73
N ILE A 44 8.26 -27.28 -16.48
CA ILE A 44 7.73 -27.35 -15.12
C ILE A 44 7.98 -28.74 -14.54
N THR A 45 7.75 -29.79 -15.33
CA THR A 45 8.02 -31.18 -14.91
C THR A 45 9.49 -31.38 -14.54
N GLU A 46 10.43 -30.87 -15.35
CA GLU A 46 11.86 -30.92 -15.05
C GLU A 46 12.22 -30.18 -13.75
N GLN A 47 11.61 -29.01 -13.49
CA GLN A 47 11.80 -28.29 -12.23
C GLN A 47 11.28 -29.08 -11.02
N ILE A 48 10.15 -29.79 -11.18
CA ILE A 48 9.63 -30.69 -10.14
C ILE A 48 10.60 -31.85 -9.91
N ASP A 49 11.11 -32.48 -10.98
CA ASP A 49 12.07 -33.59 -10.91
C ASP A 49 13.35 -33.18 -10.16
N ASN A 50 13.89 -32.00 -10.46
CA ASN A 50 15.09 -31.47 -9.80
C ASN A 50 14.87 -31.21 -8.29
N LEU A 51 13.70 -30.71 -7.90
CA LEU A 51 13.35 -30.53 -6.49
C LEU A 51 13.17 -31.87 -5.77
N GLU A 52 12.51 -32.84 -6.41
CA GLU A 52 12.29 -34.17 -5.85
C GLU A 52 13.61 -34.96 -5.74
N GLN A 53 14.52 -34.79 -6.69
CA GLN A 53 15.87 -35.33 -6.61
C GLN A 53 16.65 -34.72 -5.44
N SER A 54 16.57 -33.40 -5.26
CA SER A 54 17.18 -32.70 -4.12
C SER A 54 16.66 -33.23 -2.78
N TYR A 55 15.35 -33.46 -2.69
CA TYR A 55 14.72 -34.08 -1.52
C TYR A 55 15.18 -35.53 -1.30
N SER A 56 15.28 -36.31 -2.37
CA SER A 56 15.75 -37.71 -2.31
C SER A 56 17.21 -37.80 -1.83
N MET A 57 18.07 -36.90 -2.30
CA MET A 57 19.45 -36.79 -1.82
C MET A 57 19.49 -36.45 -0.33
N MET A 58 18.73 -35.45 0.12
CA MET A 58 18.62 -35.08 1.54
C MET A 58 18.20 -36.25 2.43
N LEU A 59 17.23 -37.07 1.98
CA LEU A 59 16.81 -38.29 2.69
C LEU A 59 17.92 -39.35 2.73
N ALA A 60 18.65 -39.55 1.64
CA ALA A 60 19.76 -40.52 1.58
C ALA A 60 20.88 -40.13 2.57
N TYR A 61 21.24 -38.85 2.65
CA TYR A 61 22.19 -38.34 3.65
C TYR A 61 21.69 -38.55 5.09
N ALA A 62 20.39 -38.36 5.32
CA ALA A 62 19.79 -38.59 6.64
C ALA A 62 19.82 -40.05 7.08
N VAL A 63 19.54 -40.99 6.18
CA VAL A 63 19.63 -42.43 6.44
C VAL A 63 21.08 -42.87 6.67
N GLY A 64 22.04 -42.23 6.00
CA GLY A 64 23.48 -42.48 6.17
C GLY A 64 24.07 -41.98 7.50
N GLY A 65 23.29 -41.33 8.36
CA GLY A 65 23.70 -40.91 9.70
C GLY A 65 24.70 -39.74 9.73
N GLN A 66 24.92 -39.06 8.60
CA GLN A 66 25.84 -37.93 8.53
C GLN A 66 25.17 -36.64 9.03
N PRO A 67 25.83 -35.85 9.89
CA PRO A 67 25.34 -34.52 10.25
C PRO A 67 25.45 -33.59 9.03
N ASP A 68 24.33 -33.02 8.60
CA ASP A 68 24.27 -32.03 7.54
C ASP A 68 23.83 -30.68 8.13
N PRO A 69 24.76 -29.73 8.34
CA PRO A 69 24.46 -28.40 8.86
C PRO A 69 23.51 -27.58 7.96
N GLN A 70 23.42 -27.90 6.67
CA GLN A 70 22.60 -27.18 5.69
C GLN A 70 21.22 -27.82 5.48
N ARG A 71 20.90 -28.91 6.20
CA ARG A 71 19.63 -29.63 6.04
C ARG A 71 18.41 -28.72 6.13
N ASP A 72 18.37 -27.83 7.11
CA ASP A 72 17.22 -26.94 7.31
C ASP A 72 17.08 -25.91 6.19
N GLU A 73 18.20 -25.38 5.69
CA GLU A 73 18.21 -24.46 4.53
C GLU A 73 17.76 -25.19 3.25
N LEU A 74 18.21 -26.43 3.05
CA LEU A 74 17.81 -27.25 1.91
C LEU A 74 16.31 -27.60 1.99
N TYR A 75 15.81 -27.96 3.17
CA TYR A 75 14.38 -28.24 3.38
C TYR A 75 13.51 -26.99 3.12
N ASP A 76 13.93 -25.83 3.60
CA ASP A 76 13.27 -24.53 3.33
C ASP A 76 13.26 -24.19 1.83
N SER A 77 14.37 -24.44 1.13
CA SER A 77 14.48 -24.27 -0.32
C SER A 77 13.55 -25.22 -1.08
N ILE A 78 13.45 -26.49 -0.69
CA ILE A 78 12.55 -27.47 -1.31
C ILE A 78 11.09 -27.07 -1.09
N THR A 79 10.70 -26.75 0.15
CA THR A 79 9.31 -26.40 0.49
C THR A 79 8.86 -25.11 -0.20
N SER A 80 9.66 -24.05 -0.15
CA SER A 80 9.39 -22.81 -0.89
C SER A 80 9.38 -23.05 -2.40
N GLY A 81 10.23 -23.92 -2.93
CA GLY A 81 10.25 -24.35 -4.33
C GLY A 81 8.95 -25.03 -4.77
N ILE A 82 8.43 -25.98 -3.97
CA ILE A 82 7.14 -26.65 -4.24
C ILE A 82 6.01 -25.63 -4.31
N LEU A 83 5.92 -24.73 -3.34
CA LEU A 83 4.85 -23.73 -3.26
C LEU A 83 4.95 -22.71 -4.40
N LYS A 84 6.17 -22.28 -4.76
CA LYS A 84 6.41 -21.42 -5.92
C LYS A 84 5.96 -22.09 -7.23
N LEU A 85 6.31 -23.36 -7.45
CA LEU A 85 5.89 -24.08 -8.65
C LEU A 85 4.37 -24.26 -8.70
N MET A 86 3.73 -24.53 -7.57
CA MET A 86 2.28 -24.59 -7.46
C MET A 86 1.64 -23.26 -7.88
N ASP A 87 2.12 -22.13 -7.34
CA ASP A 87 1.61 -20.80 -7.68
C ASP A 87 1.83 -20.48 -9.18
N VAL A 88 2.97 -20.87 -9.77
CA VAL A 88 3.25 -20.72 -11.21
C VAL A 88 2.28 -21.55 -12.07
N VAL A 89 2.03 -22.81 -11.69
CA VAL A 89 1.08 -23.68 -12.40
C VAL A 89 -0.32 -23.10 -12.34
N SER A 90 -0.76 -22.71 -11.14
CA SER A 90 -2.08 -22.11 -10.94
C SER A 90 -2.28 -20.81 -11.71
N TYR A 91 -1.26 -19.94 -11.70
CA TYR A 91 -1.27 -18.72 -12.50
C TYR A 91 -1.47 -19.03 -13.98
N ARG A 92 -0.72 -19.99 -14.54
CA ARG A 92 -0.83 -20.37 -15.96
C ARG A 92 -2.16 -21.01 -16.32
N LEU A 93 -2.74 -21.81 -15.42
CA LEU A 93 -4.07 -22.39 -15.65
C LEU A 93 -5.17 -21.33 -15.61
N ALA A 94 -5.02 -20.32 -14.73
CA ALA A 94 -5.99 -19.27 -14.55
C ALA A 94 -5.99 -18.23 -15.69
N ILE A 95 -4.83 -17.99 -16.30
CA ILE A 95 -4.59 -16.84 -17.19
C ILE A 95 -5.50 -16.78 -18.43
N GLU A 96 -5.90 -17.94 -18.95
CA GLU A 96 -6.72 -18.02 -20.16
C GLU A 96 -8.20 -17.71 -19.88
N ASN A 97 -8.70 -18.10 -18.71
CA ASN A 97 -10.15 -18.22 -18.48
C ASN A 97 -10.68 -17.36 -17.32
N ARG A 98 -9.83 -16.87 -16.41
CA ARG A 98 -10.29 -16.03 -15.29
C ARG A 98 -10.64 -14.61 -15.77
N PRO A 99 -11.85 -14.09 -15.47
CA PRO A 99 -12.30 -12.77 -15.91
C PRO A 99 -11.84 -11.62 -14.99
N ASP A 100 -11.21 -11.92 -13.86
CA ASP A 100 -10.78 -10.91 -12.87
C ASP A 100 -9.83 -9.88 -13.48
N LEU A 101 -9.82 -8.68 -12.90
CA LEU A 101 -9.13 -7.51 -13.42
C LEU A 101 -7.67 -7.82 -13.70
N PHE A 102 -6.97 -8.46 -12.75
CA PHE A 102 -5.59 -8.89 -12.90
C PHE A 102 -5.33 -9.67 -14.19
N TYR A 103 -6.09 -10.75 -14.43
CA TYR A 103 -5.91 -11.59 -15.61
C TYR A 103 -6.37 -10.90 -16.89
N SER A 104 -7.43 -10.08 -16.82
CA SER A 104 -7.89 -9.30 -17.98
C SER A 104 -6.87 -8.24 -18.41
N THR A 105 -6.25 -7.56 -17.46
CA THR A 105 -5.18 -6.58 -17.69
C THR A 105 -3.93 -7.27 -18.22
N PHE A 106 -3.55 -8.42 -17.66
CA PHE A 106 -2.45 -9.22 -18.19
C PHE A 106 -2.67 -9.57 -19.67
N ARG A 107 -3.85 -10.12 -20.01
CA ARG A 107 -4.17 -10.50 -21.39
C ARG A 107 -4.17 -9.30 -22.32
N TYR A 108 -4.69 -8.16 -21.87
CA TYR A 108 -4.67 -6.92 -22.64
C TYR A 108 -3.23 -6.47 -22.95
N GLU A 109 -2.34 -6.46 -21.95
CA GLU A 109 -0.94 -6.10 -22.17
C GLU A 109 -0.21 -7.14 -23.03
N GLN A 110 -0.51 -8.44 -22.92
CA GLN A 110 0.06 -9.47 -23.80
C GLN A 110 -0.29 -9.29 -25.28
N LEU A 111 -1.45 -8.69 -25.60
CA LEU A 111 -1.81 -8.38 -26.99
C LEU A 111 -0.91 -7.31 -27.61
N GLN A 112 -0.25 -6.49 -26.79
CA GLN A 112 0.71 -5.47 -27.23
C GLN A 112 2.06 -6.14 -27.53
N THR A 113 2.13 -6.85 -28.65
CA THR A 113 3.33 -7.59 -29.07
C THR A 113 4.44 -6.62 -29.49
N GLY A 114 5.66 -6.84 -29.00
CA GLY A 114 6.85 -6.11 -29.42
C GLY A 114 7.42 -5.14 -28.38
N ASP A 115 6.77 -4.98 -27.23
CA ASP A 115 7.35 -4.28 -26.08
C ASP A 115 7.58 -5.19 -24.87
N SER A 116 8.45 -4.71 -23.99
CA SER A 116 8.82 -5.30 -22.70
C SER A 116 8.79 -4.21 -21.64
N ILE A 117 8.90 -4.58 -20.36
CA ILE A 117 9.04 -3.58 -19.29
C ILE A 117 10.24 -2.66 -19.57
N GLY A 118 11.37 -3.23 -19.99
CA GLY A 118 12.58 -2.47 -20.32
C GLY A 118 12.37 -1.47 -21.46
N SER A 119 11.78 -1.90 -22.58
CA SER A 119 11.57 -0.99 -23.72
C SER A 119 10.54 0.11 -23.42
N LEU A 120 9.51 -0.19 -22.62
CA LEU A 120 8.55 0.83 -22.17
C LEU A 120 9.22 1.85 -21.24
N LEU A 121 10.13 1.41 -20.38
CA LEU A 121 10.92 2.30 -19.52
C LEU A 121 11.83 3.23 -20.33
N ASP A 122 12.46 2.72 -21.38
CA ASP A 122 13.24 3.55 -22.30
C ASP A 122 12.34 4.56 -23.03
N GLU A 123 11.18 4.15 -23.54
CA GLU A 123 10.22 5.07 -24.18
C GLU A 123 9.71 6.16 -23.22
N TYR A 124 9.41 5.80 -21.97
CA TYR A 124 9.02 6.74 -20.93
C TYR A 124 10.13 7.76 -20.67
N ARG A 125 11.37 7.28 -20.51
CA ARG A 125 12.54 8.13 -20.26
C ARG A 125 12.74 9.13 -21.41
N ASP A 126 12.70 8.65 -22.64
CA ASP A 126 12.88 9.49 -23.83
C ASP A 126 11.77 10.55 -23.92
N THR A 127 10.52 10.19 -23.61
CA THR A 127 9.38 11.11 -23.61
C THR A 127 9.53 12.21 -22.55
N VAL A 128 9.94 11.85 -21.33
CA VAL A 128 10.13 12.81 -20.22
C VAL A 128 11.34 13.71 -20.47
N GLN A 129 12.43 13.16 -21.02
CA GLN A 129 13.61 13.96 -21.37
C GLN A 129 13.30 14.95 -22.50
N TYR A 130 12.62 14.50 -23.55
CA TYR A 130 12.17 15.36 -24.64
C TYR A 130 11.30 16.50 -24.12
N GLN A 131 10.33 16.20 -23.26
CA GLN A 131 9.47 17.20 -22.63
C GLN A 131 10.27 18.22 -21.79
N SER A 132 11.25 17.75 -21.03
CA SER A 132 12.11 18.61 -20.20
C SER A 132 12.93 19.58 -21.06
N LEU A 133 13.47 19.11 -22.19
CA LEU A 133 14.19 19.94 -23.16
C LEU A 133 13.27 20.94 -23.87
N TYR A 134 12.09 20.50 -24.29
CA TYR A 134 11.09 21.35 -24.94
C TYR A 134 10.65 22.51 -24.01
N ASN A 135 10.41 22.21 -22.73
CA ASN A 135 10.08 23.22 -21.73
C ASN A 135 11.21 24.24 -21.50
N MET A 136 12.47 23.80 -21.51
CA MET A 136 13.63 24.69 -21.37
C MET A 136 13.83 25.64 -22.56
N LEU A 137 13.44 25.23 -23.77
CA LEU A 137 13.61 26.01 -24.99
C LEU A 137 12.56 27.14 -25.17
N GLY A 138 11.57 27.24 -24.28
CA GLY A 138 10.58 28.32 -24.28
C GLY A 138 9.63 28.31 -25.50
N THR A 139 9.66 27.27 -26.33
CA THR A 139 8.79 27.06 -27.49
C THR A 139 7.41 26.54 -27.07
N ALA A 140 6.86 27.02 -25.96
CA ALA A 140 5.61 26.55 -25.39
C ALA A 140 4.40 26.98 -26.25
N ALA A 141 4.20 26.34 -27.39
CA ALA A 141 2.86 26.16 -27.91
C ALA A 141 2.15 25.21 -26.94
N ASN A 142 1.12 25.70 -26.22
CA ASN A 142 0.42 24.95 -25.17
C ASN A 142 -0.18 23.59 -25.62
N GLY A 143 -0.18 23.27 -26.92
CA GLY A 143 -0.70 22.02 -27.48
C GLY A 143 0.25 20.82 -27.31
N ASP A 144 1.49 20.92 -27.83
CA ASP A 144 2.44 19.80 -27.88
C ASP A 144 2.92 19.36 -26.49
N SER A 145 3.05 20.31 -25.55
CA SER A 145 3.49 20.02 -24.18
C SER A 145 2.47 19.18 -23.41
N ASN A 146 1.17 19.38 -23.65
CA ASN A 146 0.11 18.62 -22.99
C ASN A 146 -0.02 17.20 -23.58
N GLU A 147 0.21 17.06 -24.89
CA GLU A 147 0.22 15.76 -25.57
C GLU A 147 1.35 14.85 -25.06
N ASN A 148 2.55 15.39 -24.85
CA ASN A 148 3.67 14.63 -24.30
C ASN A 148 3.44 14.19 -22.85
N ILE A 149 2.80 15.02 -22.01
CA ILE A 149 2.44 14.63 -20.63
C ILE A 149 1.39 13.51 -20.68
N LEU A 150 0.37 13.64 -21.52
CA LEU A 150 -0.62 12.58 -21.72
C LEU A 150 0.04 11.28 -22.22
N LYS A 151 1.01 11.38 -23.12
CA LYS A 151 1.79 10.24 -23.59
C LYS A 151 2.60 9.60 -22.46
N SER A 152 3.31 10.38 -21.64
CA SER A 152 4.06 9.86 -20.50
C SER A 152 3.14 9.19 -19.47
N GLU A 153 1.96 9.75 -19.19
CA GLU A 153 0.99 9.11 -18.29
C GLU A 153 0.49 7.78 -18.84
N ASN A 154 0.22 7.71 -20.15
CA ASN A 154 -0.21 6.49 -20.80
C ASN A 154 0.87 5.41 -20.74
N ILE A 155 2.13 5.75 -21.07
CA ILE A 155 3.26 4.82 -20.96
C ILE A 155 3.44 4.40 -19.49
N GLY A 156 3.40 5.34 -18.55
CA GLY A 156 3.53 5.06 -17.12
C GLY A 156 2.48 4.10 -16.60
N ARG A 157 1.21 4.27 -17.02
CA ARG A 157 0.14 3.32 -16.73
C ARG A 157 0.40 1.93 -17.31
N ARG A 158 0.91 1.83 -18.55
CA ARG A 158 1.26 0.54 -19.15
C ARG A 158 2.37 -0.16 -18.37
N ILE A 159 3.40 0.58 -17.95
CA ILE A 159 4.48 0.05 -17.10
C ILE A 159 3.90 -0.42 -15.75
N PHE A 160 3.05 0.37 -15.11
CA PHE A 160 2.34 -0.04 -13.88
C PHE A 160 1.61 -1.38 -14.09
N ASN A 161 0.81 -1.49 -15.15
CA ASN A 161 0.03 -2.69 -15.44
C ASN A 161 0.93 -3.91 -15.71
N ARG A 162 2.04 -3.74 -16.42
CA ARG A 162 3.03 -4.81 -16.65
C ARG A 162 3.70 -5.24 -15.35
N ILE A 163 4.16 -4.32 -14.51
CA ILE A 163 4.77 -4.66 -13.21
C ILE A 163 3.77 -5.37 -12.29
N TRP A 164 2.53 -4.86 -12.26
CA TRP A 164 1.44 -5.42 -11.47
C TRP A 164 1.12 -6.86 -11.91
N THR A 165 0.97 -7.10 -13.21
CA THR A 165 0.38 -8.36 -13.71
C THR A 165 1.39 -9.41 -14.17
N THR A 166 2.65 -9.06 -14.42
CA THR A 166 3.68 -10.04 -14.81
C THR A 166 4.06 -10.92 -13.63
N TYR A 167 3.84 -12.22 -13.77
CA TYR A 167 4.26 -13.25 -12.83
C TYR A 167 4.65 -14.55 -13.57
N PRO A 168 5.69 -15.28 -13.12
CA PRO A 168 6.75 -14.81 -12.22
C PRO A 168 7.63 -13.76 -12.92
N PHE A 169 8.28 -12.87 -12.16
CA PHE A 169 9.30 -11.98 -12.73
C PHE A 169 10.48 -12.78 -13.25
N SER A 170 10.90 -12.51 -14.49
CA SER A 170 12.17 -12.98 -15.04
C SER A 170 13.36 -12.19 -14.46
N VAL A 171 14.59 -12.62 -14.80
CA VAL A 171 15.80 -11.88 -14.37
C VAL A 171 15.83 -10.53 -15.08
N ASP A 172 15.41 -10.49 -16.35
CA ASP A 172 15.34 -9.27 -17.14
C ASP A 172 14.28 -8.30 -16.58
N ASP A 173 13.12 -8.82 -16.16
CA ASP A 173 12.09 -8.00 -15.48
C ASP A 173 12.62 -7.41 -14.18
N MET A 174 13.32 -8.23 -13.38
CA MET A 174 13.94 -7.77 -12.13
C MET A 174 14.96 -6.66 -12.41
N ASN A 175 15.86 -6.85 -13.37
CA ASN A 175 16.87 -5.85 -13.73
C ASN A 175 16.24 -4.57 -14.26
N ALA A 176 15.25 -4.67 -15.15
CA ALA A 176 14.54 -3.54 -15.71
C ALA A 176 13.83 -2.73 -14.61
N VAL A 177 13.09 -3.39 -13.71
CA VAL A 177 12.38 -2.71 -12.63
C VAL A 177 13.34 -2.14 -11.59
N SER A 178 14.41 -2.85 -11.22
CA SER A 178 15.44 -2.34 -10.31
C SER A 178 16.11 -1.07 -10.84
N SER A 179 16.28 -0.94 -12.16
CA SER A 179 16.89 0.24 -12.78
C SER A 179 16.13 1.54 -12.52
N ILE A 180 14.83 1.45 -12.21
CA ILE A 180 13.96 2.60 -11.89
C ILE A 180 14.41 3.30 -10.61
N PHE A 181 15.05 2.58 -9.68
CA PHE A 181 15.29 3.04 -8.31
C PHE A 181 16.76 3.25 -7.97
N GLY A 182 17.66 3.10 -8.94
CA GLY A 182 19.11 3.28 -8.72
C GLY A 182 19.47 4.70 -8.29
N SER A 183 20.63 4.85 -7.62
CA SER A 183 21.11 6.16 -7.12
C SER A 183 21.33 7.23 -8.20
N SER A 184 21.40 6.84 -9.47
CA SER A 184 21.48 7.74 -10.63
C SER A 184 20.25 7.59 -11.54
N SER A 185 19.09 7.23 -10.97
CA SER A 185 17.86 7.00 -11.72
C SER A 185 17.46 8.24 -12.51
N PRO A 186 17.19 8.11 -13.83
CA PRO A 186 16.70 9.20 -14.66
C PRO A 186 15.20 9.43 -14.48
N PHE A 187 14.52 8.64 -13.64
CA PHE A 187 13.07 8.68 -13.50
C PHE A 187 12.62 9.63 -12.38
N PRO A 188 11.59 10.46 -12.60
CA PRO A 188 11.04 11.33 -11.56
C PRO A 188 10.53 10.56 -10.35
N LEU A 189 10.66 11.13 -9.14
CA LEU A 189 10.22 10.50 -7.88
C LEU A 189 8.75 10.03 -7.94
N ASN A 190 7.85 10.83 -8.53
CA ASN A 190 6.44 10.48 -8.65
C ASN A 190 6.21 9.19 -9.45
N PHE A 191 6.99 8.99 -10.52
CA PHE A 191 6.96 7.75 -11.28
C PHE A 191 7.48 6.58 -10.44
N GLN A 192 8.60 6.77 -9.73
CA GLN A 192 9.15 5.73 -8.86
C GLN A 192 8.16 5.29 -7.77
N LEU A 193 7.50 6.21 -7.09
CA LEU A 193 6.47 5.92 -6.07
C LEU A 193 5.28 5.15 -6.66
N HIS A 194 4.87 5.50 -7.88
CA HIS A 194 3.81 4.78 -8.59
C HIS A 194 4.21 3.33 -8.88
N MET A 195 5.47 3.10 -9.29
CA MET A 195 6.00 1.76 -9.57
C MET A 195 6.19 0.91 -8.30
N VAL A 196 6.53 1.53 -7.15
CA VAL A 196 6.50 0.83 -5.85
C VAL A 196 5.11 0.25 -5.59
N SER A 197 4.06 1.04 -5.83
CA SER A 197 2.69 0.57 -5.64
C SER A 197 2.28 -0.54 -6.63
N ALA A 198 2.82 -0.52 -7.85
CA ALA A 198 2.65 -1.63 -8.80
C ALA A 198 3.24 -2.95 -8.27
N LEU A 199 4.44 -2.89 -7.67
CA LEU A 199 5.07 -4.05 -7.03
C LEU A 199 4.23 -4.56 -5.86
N VAL A 200 3.72 -3.66 -5.02
CA VAL A 200 2.86 -4.02 -3.89
C VAL A 200 1.57 -4.68 -4.36
N LEU A 201 0.88 -4.08 -5.33
CA LEU A 201 -0.36 -4.64 -5.86
C LEU A 201 -0.15 -6.01 -6.52
N SER A 202 1.02 -6.23 -7.10
CA SER A 202 1.44 -7.54 -7.61
C SER A 202 1.63 -8.57 -6.51
N LEU A 203 2.39 -8.21 -5.46
CA LEU A 203 2.63 -9.07 -4.30
C LEU A 203 1.34 -9.42 -3.56
N ILE A 204 0.28 -8.63 -3.70
CA ILE A 204 -1.02 -8.96 -3.12
C ILE A 204 -1.69 -10.15 -3.85
N HIS A 205 -1.39 -10.36 -5.13
CA HIS A 205 -1.92 -11.49 -5.90
C HIS A 205 -1.08 -12.75 -5.72
N PHE A 206 0.22 -12.66 -6.03
CA PHE A 206 1.14 -13.79 -5.97
C PHE A 206 2.42 -13.41 -5.25
N TYR A 207 2.95 -14.32 -4.43
CA TYR A 207 4.26 -14.13 -3.83
C TYR A 207 5.35 -14.27 -4.88
N ASP A 208 6.20 -13.24 -4.99
CA ASP A 208 7.40 -13.26 -5.81
C ASP A 208 8.58 -12.71 -5.01
N GLN A 209 9.55 -13.58 -4.70
CA GLN A 209 10.75 -13.23 -3.95
C GLN A 209 11.51 -12.06 -4.58
N ARG A 210 11.57 -11.98 -5.92
CA ARG A 210 12.31 -10.91 -6.61
C ARG A 210 11.68 -9.55 -6.36
N LYS A 211 10.35 -9.47 -6.30
CA LYS A 211 9.63 -8.22 -6.01
C LYS A 211 9.82 -7.79 -4.56
N VAL A 212 9.85 -8.75 -3.62
CA VAL A 212 10.19 -8.47 -2.21
C VAL A 212 11.61 -7.94 -2.11
N ASP A 213 12.57 -8.59 -2.78
CA ASP A 213 13.97 -8.17 -2.78
C ASP A 213 14.13 -6.75 -3.34
N ILE A 214 13.44 -6.42 -4.46
CA ILE A 214 13.41 -5.05 -5.01
C ILE A 214 12.89 -4.06 -3.97
N LEU A 215 11.77 -4.34 -3.29
CA LEU A 215 11.21 -3.43 -2.29
C LEU A 215 12.16 -3.25 -1.09
N LEU A 216 12.85 -4.31 -0.66
CA LEU A 216 13.85 -4.22 0.40
C LEU A 216 15.09 -3.44 -0.03
N ASP A 217 15.50 -3.56 -1.29
CA ASP A 217 16.60 -2.79 -1.86
C ASP A 217 16.24 -1.30 -1.99
N ILE A 218 14.98 -0.98 -2.33
CA ILE A 218 14.45 0.39 -2.32
C ILE A 218 14.41 0.93 -0.88
N TYR A 219 14.01 0.11 0.10
CA TYR A 219 14.06 0.51 1.51
C TYR A 219 15.49 0.87 1.95
N GLN A 220 16.46 0.04 1.57
CA GLN A 220 17.86 0.23 1.94
C GLN A 220 18.48 1.45 1.25
N ASN A 221 18.26 1.61 -0.06
CA ASN A 221 19.03 2.52 -0.92
C ASN A 221 18.20 3.70 -1.45
N GLY A 222 16.93 3.81 -1.05
CA GLY A 222 16.01 4.81 -1.56
C GLY A 222 16.52 6.25 -1.36
N GLN A 223 16.48 7.04 -2.43
CA GLN A 223 16.95 8.43 -2.42
C GLN A 223 16.08 9.37 -1.56
N SER A 224 14.86 8.94 -1.22
CA SER A 224 13.90 9.70 -0.42
C SER A 224 13.29 8.85 0.70
N PRO A 225 12.93 9.46 1.85
CA PRO A 225 12.16 8.77 2.89
C PRO A 225 10.84 8.19 2.37
N GLN A 226 10.20 8.86 1.40
CA GLN A 226 8.97 8.38 0.76
C GLN A 226 9.17 7.01 0.12
N LEU A 227 10.18 6.87 -0.73
CA LEU A 227 10.48 5.59 -1.39
C LEU A 227 10.78 4.51 -0.36
N ALA A 228 11.67 4.81 0.59
CA ALA A 228 12.11 3.82 1.55
C ALA A 228 10.93 3.30 2.39
N VAL A 229 10.14 4.19 2.98
CA VAL A 229 9.03 3.82 3.87
C VAL A 229 7.90 3.14 3.11
N GLN A 230 7.52 3.62 1.92
CA GLN A 230 6.47 2.97 1.13
C GLN A 230 6.89 1.57 0.69
N ALA A 231 8.14 1.41 0.25
CA ALA A 231 8.66 0.11 -0.14
C ALA A 231 8.67 -0.88 1.03
N LEU A 232 9.08 -0.44 2.23
CA LEU A 232 9.01 -1.27 3.43
C LEU A 232 7.56 -1.62 3.82
N CYS A 233 6.62 -0.67 3.77
CA CYS A 233 5.19 -0.94 4.00
C CYS A 233 4.69 -2.03 3.05
N GLY A 234 5.04 -1.91 1.77
CA GLY A 234 4.75 -2.87 0.73
C GLY A 234 5.32 -4.26 0.99
N ALA A 235 6.61 -4.33 1.28
CA ALA A 235 7.33 -5.58 1.55
C ALA A 235 6.74 -6.31 2.75
N LEU A 236 6.54 -5.62 3.87
CA LEU A 236 5.98 -6.21 5.10
C LEU A 236 4.55 -6.71 4.89
N THR A 237 3.73 -5.94 4.16
CA THR A 237 2.34 -6.33 3.84
C THR A 237 2.31 -7.58 2.95
N GLY A 238 3.13 -7.60 1.89
CA GLY A 238 3.22 -8.74 0.97
C GLY A 238 3.74 -10.01 1.65
N VAL A 239 4.80 -9.90 2.45
CA VAL A 239 5.36 -11.03 3.22
C VAL A 239 4.35 -11.56 4.24
N TYR A 240 3.59 -10.68 4.91
CA TYR A 240 2.56 -11.11 5.85
C TYR A 240 1.41 -11.87 5.16
N LEU A 241 0.98 -11.38 4.00
CA LEU A 241 -0.09 -11.99 3.22
C LEU A 241 0.30 -13.42 2.79
N HIS A 242 1.55 -13.60 2.40
CA HIS A 242 2.12 -14.86 1.90
C HIS A 242 3.12 -15.48 2.87
N ARG A 243 2.82 -15.43 4.17
CA ARG A 243 3.73 -15.83 5.24
C ARG A 243 4.15 -17.30 5.26
N ASP A 244 3.49 -18.13 4.45
CA ASP A 244 3.80 -19.54 4.24
C ASP A 244 4.53 -19.81 2.91
N ARG A 245 4.83 -18.78 2.10
CA ARG A 245 5.43 -18.92 0.76
C ARG A 245 6.91 -18.55 0.67
N TYR A 246 7.41 -17.69 1.56
CA TYR A 246 8.78 -17.19 1.46
C TYR A 246 9.83 -18.18 1.98
N SER A 247 11.03 -18.15 1.40
CA SER A 247 12.19 -18.88 1.96
C SER A 247 12.65 -18.19 3.25
N ARG A 248 12.53 -18.89 4.37
CA ARG A 248 12.90 -18.37 5.70
C ARG A 248 14.39 -18.08 5.78
N SER A 249 15.22 -18.92 5.19
CA SER A 249 16.68 -18.77 5.22
C SER A 249 17.15 -17.52 4.47
N HIS A 250 16.66 -17.33 3.24
CA HIS A 250 16.95 -16.13 2.43
C HIS A 250 16.45 -14.85 3.10
N MET A 251 15.17 -14.84 3.52
CA MET A 251 14.57 -13.66 4.16
C MET A 251 15.24 -13.30 5.48
N LYS A 252 15.65 -14.30 6.28
CA LYS A 252 16.39 -14.05 7.52
C LYS A 252 17.71 -13.34 7.25
N LYS A 253 18.52 -13.83 6.30
CA LYS A 253 19.79 -13.20 5.91
C LYS A 253 19.58 -11.76 5.43
N ARG A 254 18.53 -11.52 4.63
CA ARG A 254 18.21 -10.18 4.13
C ARG A 254 17.81 -9.22 5.26
N VAL A 255 16.92 -9.65 6.16
CA VAL A 255 16.46 -8.82 7.28
C VAL A 255 17.58 -8.58 8.30
N ASP A 256 18.39 -9.58 8.62
CA ASP A 256 19.53 -9.42 9.53
C ASP A 256 20.50 -8.35 8.99
N ALA A 257 20.81 -8.37 7.69
CA ALA A 257 21.61 -7.32 7.06
C ALA A 257 20.95 -5.93 7.15
N LEU A 258 19.62 -5.83 6.97
CA LEU A 258 18.90 -4.56 7.06
C LEU A 258 18.87 -4.01 8.50
N ARG A 259 18.82 -4.88 9.52
CA ARG A 259 18.90 -4.47 10.93
C ARG A 259 20.19 -3.73 11.23
N ASP A 260 21.30 -4.16 10.63
CA ASP A 260 22.62 -3.61 10.90
C ASP A 260 22.85 -2.25 10.20
N ILE A 261 22.21 -2.01 9.05
CA ILE A 261 22.54 -0.88 8.16
C ILE A 261 21.44 0.17 8.05
N THR A 262 20.27 -0.05 8.64
CA THR A 262 19.09 0.85 8.52
C THR A 262 18.39 1.09 9.85
N SER A 263 17.36 1.96 9.84
CA SER A 263 16.43 2.17 10.95
C SER A 263 15.35 1.07 11.09
N TRP A 264 15.69 -0.18 10.74
CA TRP A 264 14.76 -1.31 10.61
C TRP A 264 13.80 -1.44 11.78
N GLN A 265 14.33 -1.55 13.01
CA GLN A 265 13.51 -1.82 14.19
C GLN A 265 12.48 -0.72 14.44
N SER A 266 12.87 0.55 14.34
CA SER A 266 11.96 1.68 14.52
C SER A 266 10.91 1.74 13.42
N ASP A 267 11.31 1.49 12.17
CA ASP A 267 10.40 1.55 11.03
C ASP A 267 9.38 0.40 11.05
N VAL A 268 9.82 -0.82 11.35
CA VAL A 268 8.95 -2.00 11.50
C VAL A 268 7.97 -1.80 12.65
N ARG A 269 8.40 -1.26 13.79
CA ARG A 269 7.51 -0.93 14.91
C ARG A 269 6.47 0.12 14.51
N MET A 270 6.91 1.19 13.85
CA MET A 270 6.06 2.27 13.37
C MET A 270 5.02 1.76 12.36
N ILE A 271 5.44 0.99 11.36
CA ILE A 271 4.56 0.42 10.33
C ILE A 271 3.57 -0.58 10.94
N SER A 272 4.03 -1.44 11.85
CA SER A 272 3.15 -2.37 12.57
C SER A 272 2.04 -1.64 13.30
N MET A 273 2.35 -0.51 13.94
CA MET A 273 1.35 0.31 14.62
C MET A 273 0.35 0.95 13.64
N GLN A 274 0.81 1.45 12.49
CA GLN A 274 -0.10 2.01 11.48
C GLN A 274 -1.02 0.93 10.88
N LEU A 275 -0.52 -0.28 10.65
CA LEU A 275 -1.32 -1.41 10.19
C LEU A 275 -2.39 -1.81 11.22
N ILE A 276 -2.03 -1.87 12.51
CA ILE A 276 -2.99 -2.16 13.59
C ILE A 276 -4.12 -1.12 13.62
N ARG A 277 -3.79 0.17 13.43
CA ARG A 277 -4.77 1.27 13.43
C ARG A 277 -5.81 1.17 12.32
N THR A 278 -5.49 0.53 11.19
CA THR A 278 -6.47 0.34 10.09
C THR A 278 -7.70 -0.47 10.50
N ARG A 279 -7.61 -1.26 11.58
CA ARG A 279 -8.75 -2.02 12.12
C ARG A 279 -9.89 -1.11 12.56
N ASP A 280 -9.59 0.07 13.07
CA ASP A 280 -10.59 1.04 13.52
C ASP A 280 -11.20 1.84 12.36
N THR A 281 -10.53 1.91 11.20
CA THR A 281 -10.95 2.78 10.09
C THR A 281 -12.39 2.52 9.65
N GLU A 282 -12.82 1.26 9.54
CA GLU A 282 -14.20 0.92 9.15
C GLU A 282 -15.23 1.37 10.20
N ARG A 283 -14.93 1.17 11.49
CA ARG A 283 -15.80 1.60 12.59
C ARG A 283 -15.91 3.12 12.62
N ILE A 284 -14.77 3.80 12.47
CA ILE A 284 -14.67 5.26 12.41
C ILE A 284 -15.44 5.79 11.19
N HIS A 285 -15.26 5.17 10.03
CA HIS A 285 -15.95 5.52 8.79
C HIS A 285 -17.47 5.45 8.96
N ARG A 286 -18.02 4.35 9.48
CA ARG A 286 -19.47 4.21 9.70
C ARG A 286 -19.99 5.28 10.65
N LYS A 287 -19.30 5.47 11.77
CA LYS A 287 -19.68 6.50 12.75
C LYS A 287 -19.68 7.90 12.13
N LEU A 288 -18.66 8.23 11.34
CA LEU A 288 -18.59 9.51 10.65
C LEU A 288 -19.68 9.68 9.59
N ALA A 289 -19.89 8.66 8.75
CA ALA A 289 -20.83 8.73 7.64
C ALA A 289 -22.30 8.70 8.10
N ASP A 290 -22.62 7.87 9.10
CA ASP A 290 -23.99 7.57 9.49
C ASP A 290 -24.48 8.47 10.65
N GLU A 291 -23.57 8.97 11.50
CA GLU A 291 -23.93 9.74 12.71
C GLU A 291 -23.42 11.18 12.65
N ILE A 292 -22.11 11.38 12.49
CA ILE A 292 -21.48 12.69 12.66
C ILE A 292 -21.73 13.63 11.47
N MET A 293 -21.46 13.20 10.23
CA MET A 293 -21.64 14.04 9.03
C MET A 293 -23.08 14.52 8.84
N PRO A 294 -24.13 13.68 9.00
CA PRO A 294 -25.51 14.15 8.91
C PRO A 294 -25.86 15.22 9.96
N GLN A 295 -25.25 15.18 11.15
CA GLN A 295 -25.43 16.21 12.16
C GLN A 295 -24.68 17.49 11.79
N MET A 296 -23.46 17.38 11.26
CA MET A 296 -22.70 18.52 10.74
C MET A 296 -23.45 19.26 9.61
N LEU A 297 -24.14 18.53 8.73
CA LEU A 297 -24.93 19.15 7.65
C LEU A 297 -26.13 19.97 8.13
N LYS A 298 -26.56 19.81 9.39
CA LYS A 298 -27.60 20.63 10.02
C LYS A 298 -27.06 21.97 10.54
N LEU A 299 -25.74 22.19 10.51
CA LEU A 299 -25.14 23.48 10.84
C LEU A 299 -25.72 24.58 9.95
N SER A 300 -26.13 25.68 10.57
CA SER A 300 -26.56 26.85 9.81
C SER A 300 -25.39 27.43 9.00
N PRO A 301 -25.66 28.06 7.83
CA PRO A 301 -24.62 28.68 7.00
C PRO A 301 -23.76 29.70 7.76
N ASP A 302 -24.35 30.38 8.75
CA ASP A 302 -23.66 31.37 9.59
C ASP A 302 -22.63 30.73 10.52
N ILE A 303 -22.93 29.55 11.08
CA ILE A 303 -21.97 28.81 11.92
C ILE A 303 -20.87 28.19 11.05
N ALA A 304 -21.23 27.64 9.88
CA ALA A 304 -20.28 27.08 8.93
C ALA A 304 -19.27 28.15 8.44
N ARG A 305 -19.75 29.37 8.17
CA ARG A 305 -18.92 30.51 7.75
C ARG A 305 -17.96 30.98 8.84
N ARG A 306 -18.41 31.00 10.10
CA ARG A 306 -17.53 31.37 11.22
C ARG A 306 -16.52 30.27 11.58
N LEU A 307 -16.83 28.99 11.27
CA LEU A 307 -15.87 27.88 11.38
C LEU A 307 -14.81 27.92 10.28
N SER A 308 -15.19 28.29 9.05
CA SER A 308 -14.26 28.34 7.91
C SER A 308 -13.21 29.46 8.00
N ASP A 309 -13.49 30.51 8.77
CA ASP A 309 -12.56 31.62 9.00
C ASP A 309 -11.41 31.28 9.98
N LYS A 310 -11.43 30.10 10.63
CA LYS A 310 -10.39 29.69 11.59
C LYS A 310 -9.64 28.44 11.11
N THR A 311 -8.33 28.54 11.15
CA THR A 311 -7.37 27.73 10.39
C THR A 311 -7.10 26.32 10.93
N SER A 312 -7.57 25.97 12.14
CA SER A 312 -7.30 24.64 12.68
C SER A 312 -8.41 24.12 13.58
N ILE A 313 -8.59 22.79 13.54
CA ILE A 313 -9.39 22.06 14.53
C ILE A 313 -8.78 22.21 15.94
N SER A 314 -7.48 22.50 16.05
CA SER A 314 -6.84 22.89 17.30
C SER A 314 -7.16 24.32 17.76
N ASP A 315 -7.70 25.19 16.90
CA ASP A 315 -8.22 26.50 17.34
C ASP A 315 -9.62 26.36 17.94
N ILE A 316 -10.28 25.20 17.73
CA ILE A 316 -11.59 24.86 18.30
C ILE A 316 -11.49 24.53 19.81
N THR A 317 -10.35 24.05 20.30
CA THR A 317 -10.16 23.84 21.75
C THR A 317 -10.20 25.16 22.53
N SER A 318 -9.80 26.28 21.91
CA SER A 318 -9.97 27.62 22.48
C SER A 318 -11.41 28.15 22.40
N MET A 319 -12.32 27.43 21.74
CA MET A 319 -13.74 27.76 21.62
C MET A 319 -14.59 27.16 22.74
N GLU A 320 -14.16 26.04 23.37
CA GLU A 320 -14.78 25.53 24.61
C GLU A 320 -14.63 26.55 25.76
N ASP A 321 -13.57 27.37 25.76
CA ASP A 321 -13.39 28.46 26.72
C ASP A 321 -14.20 29.73 26.39
N ASN A 322 -14.99 29.74 25.31
CA ASN A 322 -15.79 30.90 24.88
C ASN A 322 -17.31 30.63 25.04
N PRO A 323 -17.98 31.27 26.03
CA PRO A 323 -19.38 30.99 26.38
C PRO A 323 -20.37 31.17 25.21
N GLU A 324 -20.10 32.10 24.29
CA GLU A 324 -20.98 32.36 23.14
C GLU A 324 -20.97 31.22 22.12
N TRP A 325 -19.85 30.49 22.01
CA TRP A 325 -19.69 29.36 21.10
C TRP A 325 -20.26 28.08 21.65
N GLU A 326 -20.04 27.83 22.94
CA GLU A 326 -20.65 26.70 23.64
C GLU A 326 -22.18 26.79 23.53
N GLU A 327 -22.76 27.97 23.77
CA GLU A 327 -24.21 28.16 23.66
C GLU A 327 -24.75 28.03 22.22
N LEU A 328 -23.99 28.46 21.20
CA LEU A 328 -24.36 28.32 19.77
C LEU A 328 -24.24 26.87 19.27
N LEU A 329 -23.21 26.15 19.71
CA LEU A 329 -22.95 24.75 19.33
C LEU A 329 -23.87 23.79 20.08
N GLU A 330 -24.19 24.06 21.34
CA GLU A 330 -25.21 23.31 22.11
C GLU A 330 -26.61 23.52 21.51
N LYS A 331 -27.00 24.76 21.19
CA LYS A 331 -28.31 25.06 20.58
C LYS A 331 -28.49 24.42 19.19
N SER A 332 -27.41 24.18 18.47
CA SER A 332 -27.44 23.49 17.17
C SER A 332 -27.41 21.96 17.28
N GLY A 333 -27.09 21.40 18.46
CA GLY A 333 -26.98 19.96 18.68
C GLY A 333 -25.79 19.30 17.98
N VAL A 334 -24.75 20.09 17.64
CA VAL A 334 -23.57 19.63 16.87
C VAL A 334 -22.28 19.60 17.71
N ALA A 335 -22.31 20.18 18.91
CA ALA A 335 -21.17 20.21 19.85
C ALA A 335 -20.59 18.81 20.10
N ASP A 336 -21.43 17.84 20.45
CA ASP A 336 -21.01 16.46 20.73
C ASP A 336 -20.35 15.81 19.50
N SER A 337 -20.93 16.01 18.31
CA SER A 337 -20.39 15.51 17.05
C SER A 337 -19.03 16.14 16.69
N LEU A 338 -18.81 17.43 17.00
CA LEU A 338 -17.53 18.10 16.77
C LEU A 338 -16.46 17.58 17.71
N LYS A 339 -16.78 17.49 19.01
CA LYS A 339 -15.89 16.95 20.03
C LYS A 339 -15.48 15.51 19.71
N GLU A 340 -16.44 14.72 19.24
CA GLU A 340 -16.18 13.34 18.84
C GLU A 340 -15.33 13.23 17.57
N LEU A 341 -15.58 14.06 16.55
CA LEU A 341 -14.73 14.13 15.36
C LEU A 341 -13.29 14.51 15.74
N MET A 342 -13.12 15.47 16.64
CA MET A 342 -11.82 15.90 17.15
C MET A 342 -11.09 14.78 17.88
N GLN A 343 -11.78 14.09 18.78
CA GLN A 343 -11.23 12.93 19.49
C GLN A 343 -10.81 11.83 18.51
N LEU A 344 -11.65 11.51 17.52
CA LEU A 344 -11.31 10.55 16.48
C LEU A 344 -10.06 10.96 15.69
N GLN A 345 -9.89 12.25 15.41
CA GLN A 345 -8.70 12.77 14.72
C GLN A 345 -7.44 12.68 15.58
N GLU A 346 -7.54 13.10 16.85
CA GLU A 346 -6.43 13.06 17.81
C GLU A 346 -5.94 11.64 18.05
N GLU A 347 -6.89 10.69 18.10
CA GLU A 347 -6.59 9.27 18.22
C GLU A 347 -6.08 8.63 16.90
N GLY A 348 -5.90 9.43 15.84
CA GLY A 348 -5.32 9.04 14.55
C GLY A 348 -6.27 8.31 13.60
N GLY A 349 -7.58 8.49 13.76
CA GLY A 349 -8.61 7.94 12.89
C GLY A 349 -8.56 8.52 11.47
N ASP A 350 -8.81 7.68 10.47
CA ASP A 350 -8.91 8.12 9.07
C ASP A 350 -10.28 8.76 8.80
N ILE A 351 -10.41 10.05 9.13
CA ILE A 351 -11.63 10.83 8.90
C ILE A 351 -11.85 11.10 7.41
N MET A 352 -10.75 11.32 6.66
CA MET A 352 -10.81 11.75 5.26
C MET A 352 -11.41 10.70 4.35
N MET A 353 -11.27 9.41 4.70
CA MET A 353 -11.96 8.33 3.99
C MET A 353 -13.47 8.55 3.94
N ALA A 354 -14.12 8.96 5.03
CA ALA A 354 -15.56 9.18 5.05
C ALA A 354 -15.98 10.36 4.18
N THR A 355 -15.20 11.45 4.17
CA THR A 355 -15.46 12.65 3.38
C THR A 355 -15.32 12.39 1.88
N PHE A 356 -14.30 11.62 1.47
CA PHE A 356 -13.96 11.40 0.06
C PHE A 356 -14.47 10.10 -0.53
N SER A 357 -15.08 9.19 0.24
CA SER A 357 -15.54 7.89 -0.25
C SER A 357 -16.51 8.02 -1.43
N ASN A 358 -17.48 8.93 -1.33
CA ASN A 358 -18.46 9.23 -2.38
C ASN A 358 -17.82 9.82 -3.65
N LEU A 359 -16.67 10.49 -3.50
CA LEU A 359 -15.92 11.09 -4.60
C LEU A 359 -15.01 10.07 -5.31
N LYS A 360 -14.87 8.84 -4.81
CA LYS A 360 -14.18 7.75 -5.54
C LYS A 360 -15.00 7.17 -6.70
N SER A 361 -16.18 7.73 -6.97
CA SER A 361 -17.03 7.39 -8.12
C SER A 361 -16.60 8.06 -9.44
N PHE A 362 -15.69 9.04 -9.40
CA PHE A 362 -15.17 9.69 -10.61
C PHE A 362 -14.48 8.67 -11.55
N PRO A 363 -14.61 8.84 -12.89
CA PRO A 363 -14.03 7.91 -13.86
C PRO A 363 -12.52 7.69 -13.72
N PHE A 364 -11.78 8.67 -13.20
CA PHE A 364 -10.36 8.56 -12.88
C PHE A 364 -10.07 7.30 -12.02
N PHE A 365 -10.91 6.99 -11.04
CA PHE A 365 -10.75 5.86 -10.12
C PHE A 365 -11.29 4.53 -10.67
N ASN A 366 -11.78 4.47 -11.91
CA ASN A 366 -12.14 3.20 -12.55
C ASN A 366 -10.91 2.36 -12.90
N ASP A 367 -9.76 3.01 -13.08
CA ASP A 367 -8.48 2.40 -13.39
C ASP A 367 -7.70 2.13 -12.09
N ALA A 368 -7.23 0.90 -11.89
CA ALA A 368 -6.49 0.53 -10.68
C ALA A 368 -5.18 1.30 -10.54
N ALA A 369 -4.51 1.62 -11.66
CA ALA A 369 -3.24 2.36 -11.63
C ALA A 369 -3.42 3.75 -11.01
N ASN A 370 -4.53 4.43 -11.30
CA ASN A 370 -4.82 5.80 -10.88
C ASN A 370 -5.03 5.95 -9.36
N TRP A 371 -5.29 4.87 -8.62
CA TRP A 371 -5.38 4.92 -7.16
C TRP A 371 -4.05 5.20 -6.48
N PHE A 372 -2.95 4.94 -7.18
CA PHE A 372 -1.59 4.99 -6.66
C PHE A 372 -0.71 6.02 -7.37
N VAL A 373 -1.26 6.81 -8.29
CA VAL A 373 -0.53 7.91 -8.94
C VAL A 373 -0.34 9.02 -7.90
N PRO A 374 0.89 9.49 -7.64
CA PRO A 374 1.11 10.65 -6.79
C PRO A 374 0.42 11.90 -7.36
N PHE A 375 -0.08 12.76 -6.50
CA PHE A 375 -0.77 13.97 -6.94
C PHE A 375 0.23 14.96 -7.54
N ARG A 376 -0.09 15.48 -8.72
CA ARG A 376 0.68 16.56 -9.35
C ARG A 376 -0.27 17.59 -9.93
N ALA A 377 0.07 18.87 -9.76
CA ALA A 377 -0.73 19.94 -10.34
C ALA A 377 -0.70 19.92 -11.88
N ASP A 378 0.37 19.39 -12.47
CA ASP A 378 0.54 19.26 -13.91
C ASP A 378 -0.17 18.04 -14.52
N HIS A 379 -0.68 17.11 -13.70
CA HIS A 379 -1.30 15.88 -14.17
C HIS A 379 -2.51 16.20 -15.09
N PRO A 380 -2.67 15.53 -16.25
CA PRO A 380 -3.70 15.89 -17.23
C PRO A 380 -5.14 15.87 -16.71
N ALA A 381 -5.44 14.98 -15.75
CA ALA A 381 -6.74 14.93 -15.07
C ALA A 381 -7.05 16.19 -14.22
N VAL A 382 -6.05 17.03 -13.92
CA VAL A 382 -6.16 18.25 -13.10
C VAL A 382 -5.92 19.50 -13.95
N SER A 383 -4.87 19.52 -14.75
CA SER A 383 -4.40 20.71 -15.48
C SER A 383 -5.25 21.07 -16.70
N GLY A 384 -5.93 20.10 -17.33
CA GLY A 384 -6.56 20.28 -18.65
C GLY A 384 -7.78 21.21 -18.71
N ASN A 385 -8.52 21.40 -17.61
CA ASN A 385 -9.92 21.87 -17.68
C ASN A 385 -10.26 23.06 -16.73
N GLY A 386 -9.28 23.64 -16.06
CA GLY A 386 -9.53 24.47 -14.86
C GLY A 386 -9.17 25.96 -14.92
N GLY A 387 -8.44 26.42 -15.93
CA GLY A 387 -7.93 27.81 -15.97
C GLY A 387 -6.92 28.12 -14.86
N GLU A 388 -6.61 29.41 -14.66
CA GLU A 388 -5.56 29.86 -13.73
C GLU A 388 -5.94 29.64 -12.25
N ASP A 389 -7.22 29.76 -11.91
CA ASP A 389 -7.73 29.51 -10.55
C ASP A 389 -7.49 28.07 -10.10
N MET A 390 -7.74 27.09 -10.99
CA MET A 390 -7.49 25.70 -10.69
C MET A 390 -6.00 25.40 -10.53
N LYS A 391 -5.12 26.05 -11.31
CA LYS A 391 -3.67 25.87 -11.16
C LYS A 391 -3.19 26.27 -9.76
N LYS A 392 -3.67 27.41 -9.25
CA LYS A 392 -3.34 27.86 -7.88
C LYS A 392 -3.78 26.85 -6.83
N ILE A 393 -5.03 26.38 -6.93
CA ILE A 393 -5.57 25.37 -6.02
C ILE A 393 -4.78 24.05 -6.14
N ALA A 394 -4.47 23.62 -7.35
CA ALA A 394 -3.70 22.41 -7.60
C ALA A 394 -2.28 22.51 -7.01
N SER A 395 -1.58 23.63 -7.17
CA SER A 395 -0.26 23.83 -6.55
C SER A 395 -0.31 23.80 -5.02
N LEU A 396 -1.39 24.31 -4.43
CA LEU A 396 -1.60 24.24 -2.98
C LEU A 396 -1.85 22.80 -2.53
N LEU A 397 -2.69 22.06 -3.23
CA LEU A 397 -2.95 20.64 -2.93
C LEU A 397 -1.67 19.79 -3.06
N GLU A 398 -0.83 20.10 -4.05
CA GLU A 398 0.44 19.41 -4.25
C GLU A 398 1.38 19.61 -3.05
N SER A 399 1.47 20.82 -2.49
CA SER A 399 2.32 21.12 -1.32
C SER A 399 1.80 20.51 0.00
N MET A 400 0.53 20.10 0.06
CA MET A 400 -0.08 19.51 1.26
C MET A 400 0.37 18.08 1.50
N ASN A 401 1.24 17.85 2.48
CA ASN A 401 1.74 16.51 2.79
C ASN A 401 0.86 15.71 3.75
N VAL A 402 -0.31 16.23 4.14
CA VAL A 402 -1.22 15.62 5.12
C VAL A 402 -2.36 14.80 4.51
N PHE A 403 -2.56 14.87 3.20
CA PHE A 403 -3.63 14.17 2.48
C PHE A 403 -3.06 13.08 1.58
N CYS A 404 -3.78 11.96 1.47
CA CYS A 404 -3.47 10.95 0.47
C CYS A 404 -3.68 11.51 -0.93
N ASP A 405 -2.85 11.10 -1.89
CA ASP A 405 -2.90 11.61 -3.27
C ASP A 405 -4.26 11.38 -3.93
N GLY A 406 -4.87 10.22 -3.70
CA GLY A 406 -6.20 9.92 -4.20
C GLY A 406 -7.28 10.88 -3.70
N ASP A 407 -7.14 11.44 -2.49
CA ASP A 407 -8.08 12.45 -1.98
C ASP A 407 -7.85 13.81 -2.62
N LYS A 408 -6.59 14.19 -2.84
CA LYS A 408 -6.23 15.39 -3.60
C LYS A 408 -6.81 15.35 -5.01
N TYR A 409 -6.72 14.19 -5.70
CA TYR A 409 -7.38 13.99 -6.99
C TYR A 409 -8.91 14.07 -6.88
N SER A 410 -9.51 13.48 -5.83
CA SER A 410 -10.97 13.54 -5.62
C SER A 410 -11.44 14.99 -5.44
N PHE A 411 -10.72 15.77 -4.65
CA PHE A 411 -11.01 17.18 -4.43
C PHE A 411 -10.81 18.01 -5.71
N ALA A 412 -9.70 17.80 -6.43
CA ALA A 412 -9.44 18.48 -7.70
C ALA A 412 -10.53 18.19 -8.75
N LEU A 413 -10.93 16.93 -8.91
CA LEU A 413 -11.99 16.53 -9.85
C LEU A 413 -13.36 17.07 -9.44
N MET A 414 -13.66 17.09 -8.14
CA MET A 414 -14.87 17.73 -7.63
C MET A 414 -14.89 19.21 -7.99
N LEU A 415 -13.80 19.95 -7.75
CA LEU A 415 -13.73 21.36 -8.12
C LEU A 415 -13.90 21.56 -9.62
N LEU A 416 -13.25 20.75 -10.45
CA LEU A 416 -13.42 20.80 -11.91
C LEU A 416 -14.86 20.58 -12.38
N SER A 417 -15.68 19.86 -11.60
CA SER A 417 -17.11 19.67 -11.88
C SER A 417 -18.01 20.84 -11.42
N MET A 418 -17.49 21.77 -10.62
CA MET A 418 -18.24 22.94 -10.16
C MET A 418 -18.31 24.07 -11.21
N PRO A 419 -19.36 24.90 -11.19
CA PRO A 419 -19.42 26.14 -11.98
C PRO A 419 -18.23 27.06 -11.74
N GLU A 420 -17.81 27.79 -12.78
CA GLU A 420 -16.64 28.67 -12.73
C GLU A 420 -16.73 29.75 -11.66
N GLU A 421 -17.90 30.34 -11.44
CA GLU A 421 -18.12 31.37 -10.42
C GLU A 421 -17.84 30.84 -9.00
N GLN A 422 -18.28 29.61 -8.69
CA GLN A 422 -18.03 28.98 -7.40
C GLN A 422 -16.54 28.66 -7.21
N ARG A 423 -15.88 28.19 -8.27
CA ARG A 423 -14.42 27.97 -8.25
C ARG A 423 -13.65 29.27 -7.99
N LYS A 424 -14.03 30.37 -8.66
CA LYS A 424 -13.43 31.70 -8.46
C LYS A 424 -13.64 32.22 -7.04
N MET A 425 -14.83 32.00 -6.48
CA MET A 425 -15.10 32.38 -5.09
C MET A 425 -14.20 31.61 -4.13
N MET A 426 -14.03 30.30 -4.32
CA MET A 426 -13.13 29.49 -3.50
C MET A 426 -11.66 29.87 -3.69
N SER A 427 -11.20 30.13 -4.93
CA SER A 427 -9.83 30.57 -5.18
C SER A 427 -9.55 31.94 -4.56
N ALA A 428 -10.53 32.84 -4.55
CA ALA A 428 -10.42 34.15 -3.92
C ALA A 428 -10.38 34.09 -2.38
N GLN A 429 -10.94 33.04 -1.76
CA GLN A 429 -10.87 32.81 -0.31
C GLN A 429 -9.52 32.21 0.15
N LEU A 430 -8.68 31.75 -0.78
CA LEU A 430 -7.32 31.30 -0.48
C LEU A 430 -6.40 32.52 -0.34
N ASP A 431 -6.50 33.22 0.78
CA ASP A 431 -5.61 34.33 1.11
C ASP A 431 -4.17 33.87 1.34
N GLN A 432 -3.20 34.73 1.01
CA GLN A 432 -1.76 34.44 1.17
C GLN A 432 -1.39 34.06 2.61
N GLN A 433 -2.12 34.57 3.61
CA GLN A 433 -1.93 34.19 5.01
C GLN A 433 -2.33 32.73 5.29
N HIS A 434 -3.40 32.24 4.66
CA HIS A 434 -3.84 30.85 4.81
C HIS A 434 -2.87 29.88 4.16
N VAL A 435 -2.36 30.23 2.98
CA VAL A 435 -1.32 29.46 2.28
C VAL A 435 -0.05 29.40 3.14
N ALA A 436 0.42 30.54 3.67
CA ALA A 436 1.62 30.59 4.52
C ALA A 436 1.47 29.79 5.83
N ALA A 437 0.29 29.80 6.45
CA ALA A 437 0.02 29.00 7.65
C ALA A 437 0.05 27.49 7.36
N MET A 438 -0.53 27.07 6.23
CA MET A 438 -0.48 25.66 5.78
C MET A 438 0.95 25.22 5.43
N GLU A 439 1.73 26.07 4.78
CA GLU A 439 3.13 25.80 4.46
C GLU A 439 4.00 25.68 5.72
N MET A 440 3.82 26.57 6.71
CA MET A 440 4.51 26.46 8.01
C MET A 440 4.17 25.16 8.73
N ARG A 441 2.89 24.75 8.72
CA ARG A 441 2.47 23.47 9.31
C ARG A 441 3.12 22.29 8.58
N ASN A 442 3.15 22.30 7.25
CA ASN A 442 3.82 21.27 6.48
C ASN A 442 5.32 21.22 6.79
N ALA A 443 5.99 22.37 6.93
CA ALA A 443 7.41 22.48 7.29
C ALA A 443 7.71 21.84 8.66
N SER A 444 6.82 22.01 9.65
CA SER A 444 6.99 21.43 10.99
C SER A 444 7.00 19.90 11.03
N LEU A 445 6.40 19.25 10.02
CA LEU A 445 6.31 17.79 9.89
C LEU A 445 7.47 17.18 9.08
N GLN A 446 8.41 17.98 8.56
CA GLN A 446 9.38 17.52 7.54
C GLN A 446 10.68 16.90 8.08
N THR A 447 10.83 16.66 9.38
CA THR A 447 12.11 16.14 9.90
C THR A 447 11.98 14.87 10.71
N GLY A 448 12.91 13.94 10.47
CA GLY A 448 13.13 12.78 11.32
C GLY A 448 11.99 11.75 11.34
N PRO A 449 11.73 11.12 12.51
CA PRO A 449 10.75 10.04 12.67
C PRO A 449 9.30 10.43 12.35
N ALA A 450 8.90 11.68 12.59
CA ALA A 450 7.53 12.15 12.36
C ALA A 450 7.15 12.11 10.88
N LEU A 451 8.07 12.53 10.00
CA LEU A 451 7.89 12.46 8.55
C LEU A 451 7.69 11.01 8.08
N ARG A 452 8.55 10.09 8.55
CA ARG A 452 8.46 8.66 8.20
C ARG A 452 7.13 8.05 8.66
N GLN A 453 6.67 8.40 9.86
CA GLN A 453 5.38 7.96 10.38
C GLN A 453 4.22 8.48 9.54
N GLN A 454 4.25 9.75 9.13
CA GLN A 454 3.24 10.34 8.27
C GLN A 454 3.20 9.67 6.90
N ILE A 455 4.36 9.42 6.28
CA ILE A 455 4.46 8.68 5.01
C ILE A 455 3.84 7.29 5.14
N ALA A 456 4.20 6.54 6.17
CA ALA A 456 3.65 5.20 6.42
C ALA A 456 2.13 5.25 6.61
N ASN A 457 1.64 6.20 7.41
CA ASN A 457 0.22 6.37 7.66
C ASN A 457 -0.56 6.65 6.35
N LEU A 458 -0.13 7.63 5.57
CA LEU A 458 -0.81 8.00 4.32
C LEU A 458 -0.78 6.89 3.28
N TYR A 459 0.34 6.17 3.18
CA TYR A 459 0.44 5.06 2.23
C TYR A 459 -0.44 3.88 2.64
N ILE A 460 -0.44 3.51 3.92
CA ILE A 460 -1.31 2.44 4.44
C ILE A 460 -2.79 2.82 4.31
N GLN A 461 -3.16 4.08 4.56
CA GLN A 461 -4.51 4.58 4.33
C GLN A 461 -4.89 4.51 2.84
N GLN A 462 -3.99 4.88 1.93
CA GLN A 462 -4.22 4.76 0.48
C GLN A 462 -4.45 3.30 0.07
N LEU A 463 -3.61 2.36 0.54
CA LEU A 463 -3.79 0.93 0.33
C LEU A 463 -5.14 0.45 0.88
N TYR A 464 -5.46 0.79 2.13
CA TYR A 464 -6.72 0.43 2.76
C TYR A 464 -7.92 0.90 1.93
N ARG A 465 -7.91 2.16 1.50
CA ARG A 465 -8.99 2.74 0.68
C ARG A 465 -9.13 2.05 -0.67
N PHE A 466 -8.04 1.64 -1.32
CA PHE A 466 -8.14 0.85 -2.54
C PHE A 466 -8.94 -0.45 -2.29
N PHE A 467 -8.59 -1.21 -1.24
CA PHE A 467 -9.29 -2.47 -0.94
C PHE A 467 -10.72 -2.30 -0.42
N LYS A 468 -11.06 -1.14 0.16
CA LYS A 468 -12.43 -0.89 0.65
C LYS A 468 -13.33 -0.19 -0.36
N LEU A 469 -12.80 0.66 -1.23
CA LEU A 469 -13.59 1.57 -2.06
C LEU A 469 -13.48 1.29 -3.57
N PHE A 470 -12.45 0.59 -4.04
CA PHE A 470 -12.32 0.30 -5.46
C PHE A 470 -13.51 -0.52 -5.97
N ARG A 471 -14.05 -0.13 -7.13
CA ARG A 471 -15.29 -0.72 -7.68
C ARG A 471 -15.20 -2.24 -7.93
N ARG A 472 -14.01 -2.76 -8.25
CA ARG A 472 -13.73 -4.20 -8.46
C ARG A 472 -12.99 -4.82 -7.27
N ARG A 473 -13.08 -4.24 -6.07
CA ARG A 473 -12.38 -4.72 -4.85
C ARG A 473 -12.59 -6.20 -4.53
N GLY A 474 -13.77 -6.76 -4.86
CA GLY A 474 -14.09 -8.17 -4.61
C GLY A 474 -13.27 -9.18 -5.41
N GLU A 475 -12.49 -8.71 -6.38
CA GLU A 475 -11.61 -9.54 -7.20
C GLU A 475 -10.18 -9.63 -6.66
N PHE A 476 -9.90 -8.96 -5.54
CA PHE A 476 -8.58 -8.92 -4.91
C PHE A 476 -8.57 -9.67 -3.59
N ASN A 477 -7.41 -10.21 -3.23
CA ASN A 477 -7.17 -10.72 -1.88
C ASN A 477 -6.90 -9.54 -0.94
N ASP A 478 -7.93 -9.06 -0.23
CA ASP A 478 -7.82 -7.91 0.66
C ASP A 478 -6.90 -8.21 1.86
N PRO A 479 -5.71 -7.57 1.97
CA PRO A 479 -4.80 -7.78 3.08
C PRO A 479 -5.35 -7.27 4.41
N PHE A 480 -6.39 -6.41 4.37
CA PHE A 480 -7.10 -5.86 5.52
C PHE A 480 -8.43 -6.57 5.79
N ALA A 481 -8.68 -7.73 5.19
CA ALA A 481 -9.86 -8.56 5.52
C ALA A 481 -9.78 -9.14 6.93
N ARG A 482 -8.56 -9.25 7.49
CA ARG A 482 -8.28 -9.61 8.87
C ARG A 482 -7.26 -8.62 9.46
N PRO A 483 -7.21 -8.44 10.79
CA PRO A 483 -6.19 -7.59 11.40
C PRO A 483 -4.79 -8.08 11.04
N VAL A 484 -3.98 -7.20 10.46
CA VAL A 484 -2.60 -7.49 10.10
C VAL A 484 -1.75 -7.57 11.37
N ASN A 485 -1.19 -8.74 11.65
CA ASN A 485 -0.32 -8.97 12.80
C ASN A 485 1.10 -9.35 12.35
N LEU A 486 1.95 -8.33 12.16
CA LEU A 486 3.34 -8.55 11.77
C LEU A 486 4.16 -9.33 12.82
N ALA A 487 3.76 -9.29 14.10
CA ALA A 487 4.43 -10.06 15.15
C ALA A 487 4.23 -11.58 15.02
N ALA A 488 3.27 -12.03 14.20
CA ALA A 488 3.09 -13.45 13.88
C ALA A 488 4.14 -13.98 12.89
N LEU A 489 4.97 -13.11 12.31
CA LEU A 489 6.10 -13.50 11.48
C LEU A 489 7.31 -13.75 12.37
N ASP A 490 7.82 -14.99 12.40
CA ASP A 490 9.04 -15.35 13.14
C ASP A 490 10.23 -14.44 12.77
N LEU A 491 10.25 -13.97 11.52
CA LEU A 491 11.22 -13.03 10.99
C LEU A 491 11.25 -11.68 11.74
N LEU A 492 10.08 -11.20 12.19
CA LEU A 492 9.89 -9.87 12.79
C LEU A 492 9.63 -9.94 14.30
N ALA A 493 9.44 -11.13 14.86
CA ALA A 493 9.23 -11.32 16.28
C ALA A 493 10.30 -10.62 17.15
N PRO A 494 11.62 -10.63 16.83
CA PRO A 494 12.62 -9.90 17.59
C PRO A 494 12.40 -8.38 17.63
N ASP A 495 11.88 -7.80 16.54
CA ASP A 495 11.69 -6.36 16.41
C ASP A 495 10.44 -5.86 17.15
N LEU A 496 9.44 -6.73 17.29
CA LEU A 496 8.10 -6.39 17.82
C LEU A 496 7.83 -6.91 19.23
N SER A 497 8.68 -7.78 19.77
CA SER A 497 8.51 -8.39 21.11
C SER A 497 9.10 -7.56 22.25
N HIS A 498 9.55 -6.33 21.99
CA HIS A 498 10.07 -5.43 23.02
C HIS A 498 8.95 -5.00 23.97
N PRO A 499 9.17 -4.96 25.31
CA PRO A 499 8.15 -4.57 26.28
C PRO A 499 7.44 -3.26 25.94
N ASP A 500 8.18 -2.21 25.55
CA ASP A 500 7.57 -0.92 25.18
C ASP A 500 6.63 -1.03 23.98
N THR A 501 6.95 -1.88 23.00
CA THR A 501 6.10 -2.10 21.82
C THR A 501 4.83 -2.82 22.24
N LEU A 502 4.97 -3.90 23.01
CA LEU A 502 3.83 -4.66 23.52
C LEU A 502 2.94 -3.80 24.43
N ARG A 503 3.52 -2.94 25.27
CA ARG A 503 2.76 -2.03 26.14
C ARG A 503 1.91 -1.07 25.31
N LEU A 504 2.51 -0.44 24.31
CA LEU A 504 1.81 0.50 23.43
C LEU A 504 0.70 -0.19 22.62
N VAL A 505 0.94 -1.40 22.12
CA VAL A 505 -0.09 -2.20 21.41
C VAL A 505 -1.21 -2.64 22.36
N GLY A 506 -0.87 -3.11 23.56
CA GLY A 506 -1.83 -3.55 24.57
C GLY A 506 -2.73 -2.42 25.05
N GLU A 507 -2.14 -1.25 25.36
CA GLU A 507 -2.88 -0.03 25.72
C GLU A 507 -3.77 0.44 24.58
N PHE A 508 -3.29 0.39 23.33
CA PHE A 508 -4.09 0.71 22.15
C PHE A 508 -5.31 -0.22 22.06
N TYR A 509 -5.11 -1.54 22.13
CA TYR A 509 -6.22 -2.49 22.07
C TYR A 509 -7.21 -2.32 23.22
N PHE A 510 -6.71 -2.08 24.44
CA PHE A 510 -7.56 -1.88 25.61
C PHE A 510 -8.44 -0.63 25.47
N LYS A 511 -7.85 0.51 25.13
CA LYS A 511 -8.58 1.79 24.93
C LYS A 511 -9.65 1.68 23.83
N ARG A 512 -9.42 0.85 22.81
CA ARG A 512 -10.32 0.70 21.66
C ARG A 512 -11.41 -0.37 21.86
N GLY A 513 -11.40 -1.08 22.99
CA GLY A 513 -12.37 -2.13 23.34
C GLY A 513 -12.03 -3.53 22.82
N TYR A 514 -10.81 -3.73 22.31
CA TYR A 514 -10.32 -5.03 21.83
C TYR A 514 -9.74 -5.86 22.99
N TYR A 515 -10.57 -6.13 24.01
CA TYR A 515 -10.11 -6.69 25.28
C TYR A 515 -9.45 -8.08 25.15
N ALA A 516 -9.92 -8.93 24.24
CA ALA A 516 -9.32 -10.25 24.01
C ALA A 516 -7.88 -10.14 23.47
N ASP A 517 -7.65 -9.24 22.52
CA ASP A 517 -6.34 -8.97 21.94
C ASP A 517 -5.42 -8.28 22.96
N ALA A 518 -5.95 -7.28 23.70
CA ALA A 518 -5.22 -6.62 24.78
C ALA A 518 -4.77 -7.61 25.85
N LEU A 519 -5.65 -8.53 26.27
CA LEU A 519 -5.33 -9.58 27.25
C LEU A 519 -4.20 -10.49 26.76
N GLN A 520 -4.20 -10.87 25.48
CA GLN A 520 -3.12 -11.67 24.91
C GLN A 520 -1.77 -10.95 25.00
N ILE A 521 -1.74 -9.65 24.69
CA ILE A 521 -0.53 -8.83 24.75
C ILE A 521 -0.07 -8.63 26.20
N PHE A 522 -1.00 -8.36 27.13
CA PHE A 522 -0.67 -8.22 28.55
C PHE A 522 -0.16 -9.54 29.17
N LYS A 523 -0.69 -10.69 28.76
CA LYS A 523 -0.12 -12.00 29.18
C LYS A 523 1.34 -12.15 28.75
N GLN A 524 1.66 -11.80 27.51
CA GLN A 524 3.05 -11.83 27.01
C GLN A 524 3.97 -10.87 27.79
N LEU A 525 3.48 -9.68 28.15
CA LEU A 525 4.22 -8.75 29.01
C LEU A 525 4.45 -9.32 30.41
N SER A 526 3.48 -10.05 30.95
CA SER A 526 3.53 -10.63 32.29
C SER A 526 4.57 -11.75 32.34
N GLU A 527 4.57 -12.62 31.33
CA GLU A 527 5.55 -13.70 31.17
C GLU A 527 6.97 -13.16 31.05
N LYS A 528 7.14 -11.95 30.50
CA LYS A 528 8.42 -11.25 30.40
C LYS A 528 8.81 -10.47 31.67
N GLY A 529 7.99 -10.48 32.72
CA GLY A 529 8.25 -9.75 33.96
C GLY A 529 8.23 -8.22 33.84
N ALA A 530 7.61 -7.69 32.78
CA ALA A 530 7.63 -6.26 32.43
C ALA A 530 6.30 -5.53 32.69
N LEU A 531 5.40 -6.12 33.49
CA LEU A 531 4.10 -5.54 33.84
C LEU A 531 4.19 -4.81 35.18
N GLU A 532 4.10 -3.48 35.16
CA GLU A 532 4.00 -2.67 36.37
C GLU A 532 2.55 -2.66 36.88
N ALA A 533 2.36 -2.69 38.20
CA ALA A 533 1.04 -2.76 38.84
C ALA A 533 0.08 -1.60 38.43
N ALA A 534 0.61 -0.45 38.03
CA ALA A 534 -0.16 0.69 37.54
C ALA A 534 -0.89 0.43 36.20
N SER A 535 -0.41 -0.52 35.38
CA SER A 535 -1.03 -0.90 34.11
C SER A 535 -2.25 -1.81 34.27
N LEU A 536 -2.48 -2.36 35.46
CA LEU A 536 -3.63 -3.22 35.78
C LEU A 536 -4.76 -2.48 36.53
N GLN A 537 -4.57 -1.20 36.84
CA GLN A 537 -5.48 -0.37 37.65
C GLN A 537 -6.27 0.68 36.84
N LYS A 538 -6.04 0.77 35.52
CA LYS A 538 -6.86 1.55 34.57
C LYS A 538 -7.67 0.60 33.71
#